data_AF-A0A7C9D321-F1
#
_entry.id   AF-A0A7C9D321-F1
#
_cell.length_a   1.000
_cell.length_b   1.000
_cell.length_c   1.000
_cell.angle_alpha   90.00
_cell.angle_beta   90.00
_cell.angle_gamma   90.00
#
_symmetry.space_group_name_H-M   'P 1'
#
loop_
_entity.id
_entity.type
_entity.pdbx_description
1 polymer ?
#
loop_
_entity_poly.entity_id
_entity_poly.type
_entity_poly.pdbx_seq_one_letter_code
_entity_poly.pdbx_strand_id
1 'polypeptide(L)'
;LKATIELDVIGIIHRAGSGAHLSSAQIAAQLPTKNPEGTASMLDRMLRVLANNSILSCSLRAFPNDGLVERLYGLAPVCRFFAKPHDFGPMLLLLQDKVFTDAWHNLKDAVLDGDSAFKKAHGMTVFEYLGTDMRFSEVFNNAMSTYSTLTMKKMLENYNGFDGLSTLVDVGGGTGETLDMIIAKYPTIKGINFDLPH
;
A
#
# COMPACT_ATOMS: atom_id res chain seq x y z
N LEU A 1 10.37 -2.06 3.28
CA LEU A 1 9.29 -1.17 2.80
C LEU A 1 7.98 -1.38 3.55
N LYS A 2 7.48 -2.62 3.72
CA LYS A 2 6.29 -2.91 4.55
C LYS A 2 6.34 -2.22 5.93
N ALA A 3 7.37 -2.54 6.72
CA ALA A 3 7.54 -1.95 8.06
C ALA A 3 7.65 -0.41 8.06
N THR A 4 8.20 0.21 7.02
CA THR A 4 8.26 1.69 6.96
C THR A 4 6.92 2.33 6.63
N ILE A 5 6.01 1.60 5.98
CA ILE A 5 4.62 2.04 5.75
C ILE A 5 3.82 1.87 7.04
N GLU A 6 3.97 0.74 7.73
CA GLU A 6 3.33 0.50 9.04
C GLU A 6 3.75 1.54 10.09
N LEU A 7 5.00 2.03 10.01
CA LEU A 7 5.52 3.10 10.86
C LEU A 7 5.21 4.52 10.33
N ASP A 8 4.44 4.68 9.25
CA ASP A 8 4.13 5.97 8.62
C ASP A 8 5.36 6.84 8.31
N VAL A 9 6.51 6.24 7.97
CA VAL A 9 7.76 6.98 7.74
C VAL A 9 7.60 7.98 6.58
N ILE A 10 6.93 7.55 5.50
CA ILE A 10 6.72 8.41 4.32
C ILE A 10 5.82 9.58 4.69
N GLY A 11 4.75 9.36 5.46
CA GLY A 11 3.89 10.42 5.97
C GLY A 11 4.62 11.38 6.90
N ILE A 12 5.48 10.88 7.78
CA ILE A 12 6.34 11.69 8.66
C ILE A 12 7.22 12.65 7.85
N ILE A 13 7.95 12.14 6.85
CA ILE A 13 8.82 12.99 6.01
C ILE A 13 7.96 13.95 5.17
N HIS A 14 6.83 13.49 4.63
CA HIS A 14 5.91 14.33 3.86
C HIS A 14 5.40 15.53 4.65
N ARG A 15 5.01 15.33 5.92
CA ARG A 15 4.54 16.39 6.82
C ARG A 15 5.61 17.43 7.17
N ALA A 16 6.90 17.08 7.05
CA ALA A 16 7.99 18.02 7.25
C ALA A 16 8.18 19.00 6.08
N GLY A 17 7.49 18.78 4.95
CA GLY A 17 7.44 19.70 3.81
C GLY A 17 8.15 19.19 2.56
N SER A 18 7.85 19.83 1.42
CA SER A 18 8.45 19.47 0.13
C SER A 18 9.97 19.69 0.16
N GLY A 19 10.73 18.67 -0.24
CA GLY A 19 12.20 18.71 -0.24
C GLY A 19 12.86 18.50 1.13
N ALA A 20 12.07 18.29 2.19
CA ALA A 20 12.61 18.06 3.53
C ALA A 20 13.48 16.80 3.59
N HIS A 21 14.55 16.87 4.37
CA HIS A 21 15.41 15.75 4.71
C HIS A 21 15.52 15.66 6.23
N LEU A 22 15.09 14.53 6.80
CA LEU A 22 15.06 14.28 8.24
C LEU A 22 16.09 13.25 8.65
N SER A 23 16.73 13.44 9.81
CA SER A 23 17.54 12.37 10.40
C SER A 23 16.66 11.25 10.94
N SER A 24 17.24 10.06 11.11
CA SER A 24 16.51 8.93 11.70
C SER A 24 16.05 9.21 13.13
N ALA A 25 16.76 10.06 13.88
CA ALA A 25 16.36 10.52 15.22
C ALA A 25 15.13 11.44 15.16
N GLN A 26 15.06 12.35 14.19
CA GLN A 26 13.89 13.21 13.98
C GLN A 26 12.65 12.41 13.56
N ILE A 27 12.83 11.33 12.79
CA ILE A 27 11.75 10.40 12.42
C ILE A 27 11.34 9.59 13.66
N ALA A 28 12.30 9.02 14.40
CA ALA A 28 12.04 8.24 15.61
C ALA A 28 11.27 9.01 16.68
N ALA A 29 11.54 10.32 16.83
CA ALA A 29 10.85 11.19 17.78
C ALA A 29 9.35 11.35 17.50
N GLN A 30 8.89 11.03 16.29
CA GLN A 30 7.47 11.07 15.92
C GLN A 30 6.77 9.72 16.05
N LEU A 31 7.49 8.67 16.47
CA LEU A 31 6.96 7.33 16.65
C LEU A 31 6.65 7.05 18.13
N PRO A 32 5.64 6.22 18.45
CA PRO A 32 5.31 5.83 19.82
C PRO A 32 6.31 4.78 20.35
N THR A 33 7.58 5.15 20.50
CA THR A 33 8.66 4.26 20.95
C THR A 33 9.03 4.48 22.43
N LYS A 34 9.39 3.38 23.11
CA LYS A 34 9.96 3.40 24.47
C LYS A 34 11.49 3.43 24.46
N ASN A 35 12.14 3.31 23.30
CA ASN A 35 13.59 3.31 23.13
C ASN A 35 13.99 4.19 21.93
N PRO A 36 14.02 5.52 22.08
CA PRO A 36 14.27 6.43 20.97
C PRO A 36 15.61 6.21 20.26
N GLU A 37 16.69 5.97 21.01
CA GLU A 37 18.03 5.75 20.45
C GLU A 37 18.10 4.46 19.62
N GLY A 38 17.59 3.36 20.18
CA GLY A 38 17.51 2.08 19.47
C GLY A 38 16.63 2.18 18.22
N THR A 39 15.48 2.85 18.32
CA THR A 39 14.59 3.09 17.17
C THR A 39 15.28 3.91 16.10
N ALA A 40 15.97 5.00 16.44
CA ALA A 40 16.69 5.82 15.48
C ALA A 40 17.80 5.04 14.76
N SER A 41 18.54 4.19 15.48
CA SER A 41 19.57 3.32 14.90
C SER A 41 19.00 2.27 13.95
N MET A 42 17.89 1.62 14.32
CA MET A 42 17.20 0.65 13.46
C MET A 42 16.60 1.32 12.22
N LEU A 43 15.96 2.48 12.40
CA LEU A 43 15.43 3.27 11.29
C LEU A 43 16.55 3.64 10.31
N ASP A 44 17.67 4.18 10.77
CA ASP A 44 18.78 4.54 9.88
C ASP A 44 19.22 3.37 8.99
N ARG A 45 19.31 2.16 9.55
CA ARG A 45 19.65 0.95 8.76
C ARG A 45 18.58 0.62 7.72
N MET A 46 17.30 0.70 8.08
CA MET A 46 16.18 0.44 7.17
C MET A 46 16.10 1.50 6.06
N LEU A 47 16.18 2.78 6.42
CA LEU A 47 16.08 3.90 5.50
C LEU A 47 17.27 3.93 4.53
N ARG A 48 18.47 3.53 4.99
CA ARG A 48 19.63 3.36 4.11
C ARG A 48 19.40 2.35 2.99
N VAL A 49 18.74 1.23 3.29
CA VAL A 49 18.36 0.24 2.26
C VAL A 49 17.36 0.86 1.28
N LEU A 50 16.36 1.59 1.76
CA LEU A 50 15.38 2.25 0.89
C LEU A 50 16.02 3.34 0.01
N ALA A 51 16.95 4.11 0.55
CA ALA A 51 17.70 5.12 -0.19
C ALA A 51 18.57 4.50 -1.29
N ASN A 52 19.27 3.40 -0.99
CA ASN A 52 20.03 2.65 -1.98
C ASN A 52 19.17 2.06 -3.11
N ASN A 53 17.87 1.89 -2.88
CA ASN A 53 16.89 1.45 -3.88
C ASN A 53 16.11 2.62 -4.50
N SER A 54 16.55 3.87 -4.32
CA SER A 54 15.90 5.09 -4.82
C SER A 54 14.44 5.27 -4.38
N ILE A 55 14.04 4.61 -3.29
CA ILE A 55 12.72 4.81 -2.67
C ILE A 55 12.75 6.09 -1.83
N LEU A 56 13.86 6.37 -1.16
CA LEU A 56 14.12 7.62 -0.46
C LEU A 56 15.33 8.32 -1.08
N SER A 57 15.43 9.63 -0.91
CA SER A 57 16.69 10.35 -1.11
C SER A 57 17.52 10.31 0.18
N CYS A 58 18.84 10.38 0.05
CA CYS A 58 19.76 10.44 1.19
C CYS A 58 20.77 11.56 0.95
N SER A 59 20.99 12.39 1.97
CA SER A 59 22.04 13.41 2.01
C SER A 59 22.87 13.24 3.27
N LEU A 60 24.10 13.74 3.25
CA LEU A 60 25.02 13.68 4.38
C LEU A 60 25.19 15.07 4.98
N ARG A 61 25.05 15.17 6.30
CA ARG A 61 25.39 16.34 7.09
C ARG A 61 26.66 16.06 7.88
N ALA A 62 27.72 16.81 7.60
CA ALA A 62 28.97 16.74 8.37
C ALA A 62 28.88 17.61 9.62
N PHE A 63 29.36 17.10 10.76
CA PHE A 63 29.54 17.90 11.96
C PHE A 63 30.92 18.56 11.96
N PRO A 64 31.03 19.87 12.25
CA PRO A 64 32.28 20.62 12.08
C PRO A 64 33.49 20.11 12.87
N ASN A 65 33.27 19.44 14.00
CA ASN A 65 34.33 19.25 15.00
C ASN A 65 34.85 17.81 15.13
N ASP A 66 34.12 16.80 14.60
CA ASP A 66 34.33 15.41 15.02
C ASP A 66 34.56 14.44 13.84
N GLY A 67 34.50 14.93 12.60
CA GLY A 67 34.50 14.08 11.39
C GLY A 67 33.26 13.17 11.27
N LEU A 68 32.32 13.29 12.19
CA LEU A 68 31.07 12.55 12.21
C LEU A 68 30.15 13.04 11.08
N VAL A 69 29.49 12.08 10.43
CA VAL A 69 28.49 12.33 9.39
C VAL A 69 27.15 11.73 9.80
N GLU A 70 26.09 12.49 9.58
CA GLU A 70 24.72 12.06 9.77
C GLU A 70 24.00 11.93 8.42
N ARG A 71 23.24 10.85 8.25
CA ARG A 71 22.36 10.67 7.10
C ARG A 71 21.02 11.36 7.35
N LEU A 72 20.57 12.13 6.38
CA LEU A 72 19.25 12.72 6.34
C LEU A 72 18.48 12.14 5.15
N TYR A 73 17.24 11.75 5.39
CA TYR A 73 16.38 11.05 4.44
C TYR A 73 15.25 11.94 3.96
N GLY A 74 15.07 12.02 2.64
CA GLY A 74 13.97 12.73 2.00
C GLY A 74 13.14 11.80 1.12
N LEU A 75 12.02 12.31 0.60
CA LEU A 75 11.17 11.54 -0.32
C LEU A 75 11.75 11.56 -1.74
N ALA A 76 11.92 10.39 -2.35
CA ALA A 76 12.21 10.28 -3.78
C ALA A 76 10.90 10.32 -4.60
N PRO A 77 10.96 10.51 -5.93
CA PRO A 77 9.75 10.62 -6.76
C PRO A 77 8.76 9.46 -6.64
N VAL A 78 9.24 8.23 -6.36
CA VAL A 78 8.36 7.05 -6.21
C VAL A 78 7.49 7.13 -4.96
N CYS A 79 7.89 7.88 -3.92
CA CYS A 79 7.07 8.08 -2.72
C CYS A 79 5.74 8.78 -2.98
N ARG A 80 5.55 9.44 -4.13
CA ARG A 80 4.25 10.00 -4.53
C ARG A 80 3.16 8.93 -4.64
N PHE A 81 3.56 7.67 -4.88
CA PHE A 81 2.67 6.51 -4.94
C PHE A 81 2.49 5.85 -3.57
N PHE A 82 3.03 6.41 -2.49
CA PHE A 82 2.86 5.91 -1.12
C PHE A 82 2.41 7.05 -0.19
N ALA A 83 1.84 8.09 -0.79
CA ALA A 83 1.30 9.26 -0.12
C ALA A 83 -0.03 9.63 -0.78
N LYS A 84 -0.95 10.21 -0.01
CA LYS A 84 -2.24 10.66 -0.54
C LYS A 84 -2.02 11.73 -1.63
N PRO A 85 -2.82 11.72 -2.71
CA PRO A 85 -4.03 10.91 -2.92
C PRO A 85 -3.80 9.55 -3.62
N HIS A 86 -2.56 9.16 -3.91
CA HIS A 86 -2.22 7.96 -4.71
C HIS A 86 -1.51 6.91 -3.84
N ASP A 87 -2.17 6.45 -2.78
CA ASP A 87 -1.53 5.61 -1.77
C ASP A 87 -1.53 4.11 -2.15
N PHE A 88 -0.43 3.60 -2.68
CA PHE A 88 -0.22 2.19 -2.98
C PHE A 88 0.20 1.37 -1.74
N GLY A 89 0.27 2.01 -0.57
CA GLY A 89 0.60 1.36 0.70
C GLY A 89 -0.26 0.13 1.00
N PRO A 90 -1.61 0.22 0.94
CA PRO A 90 -2.49 -0.92 1.17
C PRO A 90 -2.21 -2.13 0.29
N MET A 91 -1.94 -1.92 -1.00
CA MET A 91 -1.56 -3.02 -1.92
C MET A 91 -0.26 -3.71 -1.49
N LEU A 92 0.74 -2.94 -1.06
CA LEU A 92 1.98 -3.53 -0.56
C LEU A 92 1.78 -4.26 0.76
N LEU A 93 0.90 -3.77 1.64
CA LEU A 93 0.54 -4.45 2.89
C LEU A 93 -0.15 -5.79 2.62
N LEU A 94 -1.05 -5.86 1.64
CA LEU A 94 -1.68 -7.12 1.20
C LEU A 94 -0.65 -8.13 0.68
N LEU A 95 0.19 -7.71 -0.28
CA LEU A 95 1.17 -8.61 -0.92
C LEU A 95 2.25 -9.12 0.06
N GLN A 96 2.49 -8.39 1.14
CA GLN A 96 3.44 -8.74 2.19
C GLN A 96 2.76 -9.17 3.50
N ASP A 97 1.45 -9.38 3.47
CA ASP A 97 0.72 -9.96 4.60
C ASP A 97 1.15 -11.40 4.77
N LYS A 98 1.26 -11.86 6.02
CA LYS A 98 1.70 -13.22 6.31
C LYS A 98 0.83 -14.24 5.55
N VAL A 99 -0.49 -14.08 5.59
CA VAL A 99 -1.46 -14.96 4.94
C VAL A 99 -1.16 -15.10 3.45
N PHE A 100 -0.89 -13.98 2.78
CA PHE A 100 -0.58 -13.97 1.35
C PHE A 100 0.80 -14.58 1.07
N THR A 101 1.81 -14.25 1.89
CA THR A 101 3.18 -14.74 1.70
C THR A 101 3.34 -16.23 1.99
N ASP A 102 2.50 -16.83 2.84
CA ASP A 102 2.51 -18.26 3.15
C ASP A 102 2.29 -19.11 1.88
N ALA A 103 1.52 -18.60 0.91
CA ALA A 103 1.29 -19.26 -0.37
C ALA A 103 2.59 -19.54 -1.15
N TRP A 104 3.61 -18.67 -1.04
CA TRP A 104 4.87 -18.84 -1.77
C TRP A 104 5.64 -20.11 -1.39
N HIS A 105 5.49 -20.58 -0.15
CA HIS A 105 6.12 -21.83 0.30
C HIS A 105 5.52 -23.07 -0.37
N ASN A 106 4.31 -22.96 -0.92
CA ASN A 106 3.58 -24.04 -1.57
C ASN A 106 3.59 -23.93 -3.11
N LEU A 107 4.29 -22.95 -3.67
CA LEU A 107 4.30 -22.71 -5.12
C LEU A 107 4.89 -23.92 -5.89
N LYS A 108 5.96 -24.52 -5.38
CA LYS A 108 6.57 -25.70 -5.99
C LYS A 108 5.55 -26.84 -6.10
N ASP A 109 4.85 -27.14 -5.02
CA ASP A 109 3.91 -28.26 -4.97
C ASP A 109 2.64 -27.95 -5.79
N ALA A 110 2.24 -26.67 -5.89
CA ALA A 110 1.19 -26.23 -6.82
C ALA A 110 1.56 -26.49 -8.29
N VAL A 111 2.82 -26.29 -8.67
CA VAL A 111 3.30 -26.59 -10.03
C VAL A 111 3.30 -28.09 -10.31
N LEU A 112 3.69 -28.91 -9.33
CA LEU A 112 3.83 -30.36 -9.51
C LEU A 112 2.49 -31.10 -9.44
N ASP A 113 1.65 -30.77 -8.46
CA ASP A 113 0.43 -31.52 -8.17
C ASP A 113 -0.84 -30.81 -8.69
N GLY A 114 -0.70 -29.59 -9.20
CA GLY A 114 -1.82 -28.71 -9.54
C GLY A 114 -2.42 -27.99 -8.33
N ASP A 115 -3.55 -27.32 -8.57
CA ASP A 115 -4.24 -26.40 -7.64
C ASP A 115 -3.47 -25.07 -7.39
N SER A 116 -4.08 -24.14 -6.66
CA SER A 116 -3.45 -22.87 -6.29
C SER A 116 -2.54 -23.03 -5.07
N ALA A 117 -1.43 -22.30 -5.07
CA ALA A 117 -0.48 -22.28 -3.95
C ALA A 117 -1.14 -21.79 -2.64
N PHE A 118 -2.10 -20.86 -2.75
CA PHE A 118 -2.88 -20.39 -1.60
C PHE A 118 -3.74 -21.51 -1.00
N LYS A 119 -4.46 -22.26 -1.85
CA LYS A 119 -5.29 -23.37 -1.39
C LYS A 119 -4.47 -24.50 -0.77
N LYS A 120 -3.27 -24.77 -1.29
CA LYS A 120 -2.34 -25.71 -0.65
C LYS A 120 -1.88 -25.21 0.74
N ALA A 121 -1.65 -23.91 0.90
CA ALA A 121 -1.22 -23.34 2.18
C ALA A 121 -2.34 -23.31 3.23
N HIS A 122 -3.58 -23.00 2.83
CA HIS A 122 -4.68 -22.67 3.76
C HIS A 122 -5.87 -23.64 3.69
N GLY A 123 -5.84 -24.64 2.80
CA GLY A 123 -6.89 -25.65 2.65
C GLY A 123 -8.15 -25.18 1.92
N MET A 124 -8.26 -23.89 1.60
CA MET A 124 -9.41 -23.25 0.97
C MET A 124 -8.97 -22.15 -0.02
N THR A 125 -9.87 -21.69 -0.87
CA THR A 125 -9.59 -20.59 -1.79
C THR A 125 -9.42 -19.27 -1.05
N VAL A 126 -8.84 -18.26 -1.71
CA VAL A 126 -8.73 -16.90 -1.15
C VAL A 126 -10.09 -16.37 -0.69
N PHE A 127 -11.13 -16.51 -1.52
CA PHE A 127 -12.44 -15.94 -1.23
C PHE A 127 -13.13 -16.63 -0.05
N GLU A 128 -13.02 -17.95 0.05
CA GLU A 128 -13.48 -18.68 1.25
C GLU A 128 -12.71 -18.23 2.50
N TYR A 129 -11.40 -18.03 2.38
CA TYR A 129 -10.55 -17.59 3.49
C TYR A 129 -10.91 -16.18 3.99
N LEU A 130 -11.26 -15.26 3.09
CA LEU A 130 -11.70 -13.89 3.45
C LEU A 130 -12.91 -13.92 4.40
N GLY A 131 -13.80 -14.91 4.25
CA GLY A 131 -14.92 -15.11 5.17
C GLY A 131 -14.55 -15.66 6.55
N THR A 132 -13.29 -16.09 6.76
CA THR A 132 -12.83 -16.70 8.01
C THR A 132 -11.88 -15.82 8.83
N ASP A 133 -11.14 -14.90 8.20
CA ASP A 133 -10.23 -13.97 8.86
C ASP A 133 -10.63 -12.51 8.56
N MET A 134 -11.37 -11.89 9.48
CA MET A 134 -11.81 -10.49 9.35
C MET A 134 -10.65 -9.50 9.19
N ARG A 135 -9.50 -9.74 9.84
CA ARG A 135 -8.33 -8.87 9.75
C ARG A 135 -7.72 -8.95 8.35
N PHE A 136 -7.60 -10.15 7.79
CA PHE A 136 -7.11 -10.29 6.42
C PHE A 136 -8.12 -9.75 5.39
N SER A 137 -9.42 -9.93 5.65
CA SER A 137 -10.49 -9.35 4.83
C SER A 137 -10.40 -7.83 4.77
N GLU A 138 -10.15 -7.16 5.89
CA GLU A 138 -9.94 -5.71 5.93
C GLU A 138 -8.71 -5.28 5.11
N VAL A 139 -7.57 -5.98 5.26
CA VAL A 139 -6.37 -5.70 4.47
C VAL A 139 -6.64 -5.88 2.96
N PHE A 140 -7.34 -6.95 2.58
CA PHE A 140 -7.69 -7.24 1.19
C PHE A 140 -8.61 -6.17 0.61
N ASN A 141 -9.70 -5.85 1.31
CA ASN A 141 -10.69 -4.88 0.84
C ASN A 141 -10.08 -3.48 0.72
N ASN A 142 -9.27 -3.05 1.69
CA ASN A 142 -8.58 -1.75 1.63
C ASN A 142 -7.60 -1.68 0.45
N ALA A 143 -6.88 -2.78 0.18
CA ALA A 143 -5.99 -2.87 -0.97
C ALA A 143 -6.75 -2.78 -2.31
N MET A 144 -7.84 -3.53 -2.47
CA MET A 144 -8.67 -3.51 -3.68
C MET A 144 -9.33 -2.16 -3.89
N SER A 145 -9.95 -1.59 -2.85
CA SER A 145 -10.55 -0.25 -2.85
C SER A 145 -9.56 0.80 -3.35
N THR A 146 -8.38 0.86 -2.74
CA THR A 146 -7.40 1.89 -3.04
C THR A 146 -6.84 1.76 -4.47
N TYR A 147 -6.58 0.52 -4.91
CA TYR A 147 -6.11 0.26 -6.26
C TYR A 147 -7.17 0.57 -7.33
N SER A 148 -8.41 0.15 -7.10
CA SER A 148 -9.55 0.43 -7.99
C SER A 148 -9.81 1.92 -8.09
N THR A 149 -9.81 2.65 -6.97
CA THR A 149 -9.97 4.11 -6.96
C THR A 149 -8.91 4.81 -7.81
N LEU A 150 -7.64 4.41 -7.68
CA LEU A 150 -6.55 4.99 -8.48
C LEU A 150 -6.76 4.75 -9.98
N THR A 151 -7.09 3.52 -10.34
CA THR A 151 -7.30 3.09 -11.73
C THR A 151 -8.52 3.77 -12.33
N MET A 152 -9.63 3.81 -11.59
CA MET A 152 -10.90 4.38 -12.03
C MET A 152 -10.82 5.89 -12.21
N LYS A 153 -10.10 6.62 -11.36
CA LYS A 153 -9.86 8.06 -11.59
C LYS A 153 -9.24 8.30 -12.96
N LYS A 154 -8.20 7.52 -13.29
CA LYS A 154 -7.52 7.69 -14.58
C LYS A 154 -8.34 7.18 -15.76
N MET A 155 -9.08 6.09 -15.58
CA MET A 155 -9.96 5.54 -16.60
C MET A 155 -11.06 6.53 -16.95
N LEU A 156 -11.74 7.11 -15.95
CA LEU A 156 -12.80 8.09 -16.17
C LEU A 156 -12.31 9.36 -16.87
N GLU A 157 -11.04 9.74 -16.77
CA GLU A 157 -10.50 10.87 -17.54
C GLU A 157 -10.42 10.60 -19.05
N ASN A 158 -10.27 9.34 -19.47
CA ASN A 158 -9.89 8.99 -20.85
C ASN A 158 -10.91 8.06 -21.54
N TYR A 159 -11.82 7.45 -20.78
CA TYR A 159 -12.80 6.49 -21.27
C TYR A 159 -14.21 7.08 -21.25
N ASN A 160 -14.81 7.14 -22.44
CA ASN A 160 -16.16 7.68 -22.67
C ASN A 160 -17.20 6.57 -22.94
N GLY A 161 -16.85 5.29 -22.79
CA GLY A 161 -17.79 4.20 -23.11
C GLY A 161 -18.97 4.05 -22.14
N PHE A 162 -19.03 4.88 -21.08
CA PHE A 162 -20.19 5.00 -20.21
C PHE A 162 -21.23 6.00 -20.72
N ASP A 163 -20.90 6.81 -21.74
CA ASP A 163 -21.81 7.80 -22.28
C ASP A 163 -23.07 7.13 -22.86
N GLY A 164 -24.24 7.65 -22.47
CA GLY A 164 -25.54 7.18 -22.95
C GLY A 164 -26.03 5.88 -22.32
N LEU A 165 -25.30 5.28 -21.38
CA LEU A 165 -25.81 4.15 -20.60
C LEU A 165 -26.98 4.57 -19.71
N SER A 166 -27.95 3.67 -19.57
CA SER A 166 -29.10 3.82 -18.66
C SER A 166 -28.93 3.02 -17.37
N THR A 167 -28.37 1.81 -17.48
CA THR A 167 -28.13 0.91 -16.35
C THR A 167 -26.73 0.31 -16.47
N LEU A 168 -26.00 0.25 -15.36
CA LEU A 168 -24.69 -0.38 -15.26
C LEU A 168 -24.69 -1.36 -14.08
N VAL A 169 -24.17 -2.56 -14.31
CA VAL A 169 -23.99 -3.59 -13.28
C VAL A 169 -22.49 -3.80 -13.08
N ASP A 170 -22.01 -3.59 -11.85
CA ASP A 170 -20.64 -3.88 -11.44
C ASP A 170 -20.63 -5.27 -10.77
N VAL A 171 -20.13 -6.28 -11.50
CA VAL A 171 -20.10 -7.68 -11.05
C VAL A 171 -18.75 -7.97 -10.41
N GLY A 172 -18.75 -8.36 -9.14
CA GLY A 172 -17.54 -8.43 -8.32
C GLY A 172 -17.05 -7.05 -7.87
N GLY A 173 -17.97 -6.08 -7.70
CA GLY A 173 -17.65 -4.68 -7.39
C GLY A 173 -17.23 -4.42 -5.94
N GLY A 174 -17.15 -5.45 -5.10
CA GLY A 174 -16.76 -5.40 -3.70
C GLY A 174 -17.62 -4.41 -2.91
N THR A 175 -16.96 -3.43 -2.29
CA THR A 175 -17.62 -2.38 -1.50
C THR A 175 -18.38 -1.35 -2.35
N GLY A 176 -18.32 -1.43 -3.69
CA GLY A 176 -19.08 -0.58 -4.60
C GLY A 176 -18.43 0.75 -4.99
N GLU A 177 -17.21 1.02 -4.50
CA GLU A 177 -16.51 2.30 -4.73
C GLU A 177 -16.31 2.64 -6.21
N THR A 178 -16.00 1.62 -7.04
CA THR A 178 -15.85 1.79 -8.49
C THR A 178 -17.14 2.31 -9.11
N LEU A 179 -18.26 1.65 -8.81
CA LEU A 179 -19.56 2.03 -9.32
C LEU A 179 -19.96 3.43 -8.84
N ASP A 180 -19.72 3.74 -7.57
CA ASP A 180 -19.98 5.06 -6.98
C ASP A 180 -19.24 6.17 -7.75
N MET A 181 -17.98 5.94 -8.11
CA MET A 181 -17.21 6.90 -8.91
C MET A 181 -17.78 7.10 -10.32
N ILE A 182 -18.28 6.03 -10.95
CA ILE A 182 -18.88 6.11 -12.29
C ILE A 182 -20.17 6.90 -12.23
N ILE A 183 -21.10 6.56 -11.33
CA ILE A 183 -22.41 7.23 -11.24
C ILE A 183 -22.28 8.67 -10.75
N ALA A 184 -21.26 9.00 -9.95
CA ALA A 184 -20.97 10.38 -9.57
C ALA A 184 -20.58 11.24 -10.78
N LYS A 185 -19.88 10.67 -11.77
CA LYS A 185 -19.56 11.36 -13.04
C LYS A 185 -20.73 11.33 -14.03
N TYR A 186 -21.51 10.25 -14.05
CA TYR A 186 -22.62 10.02 -14.98
C TYR A 186 -23.93 9.81 -14.21
N PRO A 187 -24.54 10.86 -13.66
CA PRO A 187 -25.68 10.76 -12.73
C PRO A 187 -26.96 10.21 -13.36
N THR A 188 -27.02 10.08 -14.69
CA THR A 188 -28.15 9.47 -15.40
C THR A 188 -28.12 7.94 -15.38
N ILE A 189 -26.98 7.33 -15.04
CA ILE A 189 -26.82 5.88 -14.99
C ILE A 189 -27.41 5.35 -13.68
N LYS A 190 -28.25 4.31 -13.78
CA LYS A 190 -28.68 3.51 -12.63
C LYS A 190 -27.64 2.42 -12.35
N GLY A 191 -26.94 2.52 -11.23
CA GLY A 191 -25.93 1.54 -10.82
C GLY A 191 -26.52 0.35 -10.05
N ILE A 192 -25.99 -0.85 -10.28
CA ILE A 192 -26.23 -2.06 -9.50
C ILE A 192 -24.87 -2.66 -9.13
N ASN A 193 -24.51 -2.66 -7.84
CA ASN A 193 -23.33 -3.37 -7.35
C ASN A 193 -23.73 -4.81 -7.02
N PHE A 194 -22.98 -5.80 -7.53
CA PHE A 194 -23.28 -7.22 -7.34
C PHE A 194 -22.02 -7.97 -6.88
N ASP A 195 -22.04 -8.50 -5.65
CA ASP A 195 -20.93 -9.26 -5.07
C ASP A 195 -21.44 -10.40 -4.15
N LEU A 196 -20.52 -11.11 -3.52
CA LEU A 196 -20.81 -12.11 -2.49
C LEU A 196 -21.53 -11.45 -1.28
N PRO A 197 -22.32 -12.21 -0.50
CA PRO A 197 -23.09 -11.63 0.60
C PRO A 197 -22.28 -11.13 1.81
N HIS A 198 -20.98 -11.44 1.87
CA HIS A 198 -20.11 -11.21 3.03
C HIS A 198 -19.02 -10.18 2.73
#